data_AF-A0A1C5QW74-F1
#
_entry.id   AF-A0A1C5QW74-F1
#
_cell.length_a   1.000
_cell.length_b   1.000
_cell.length_c   1.000
_cell.angle_alpha   90.00
_cell.angle_beta   90.00
_cell.angle_gamma   90.00
#
_symmetry.space_group_name_H-M   'P 1'
#
loop_
_entity.id
_entity.type
_entity.pdbx_description
1 polymer ?
#
loop_
_entity_poly.entity_id
_entity_poly.type
_entity_poly.pdbx_seq_one_letter_code
_entity_poly.pdbx_strand_id
1 'polypeptide(L)'
;MKRKIKSAKGFTLAELLIVVAIIAVLVAIGIPIFTSQLEKSREAVDLSDVRSAYAEVMMAAITGDTTAYYTKDANQTIYDSQNSVYTITVTPLKQKQSGWQTAEPITIGGVSSKAGEPYWKGQPGPDGYCIVTYHPKDDYVSFYWSGGNDSSNPGVTPIEPNPWDSVLTPTPTPIPSDSGNINGDLSSVVNKYGYSNWPEGPTNEDYSWELGHIYCYRGVYYVSLETKGKLFNEWGYVNPTTNYMQASFAVIPKRFFTAKDVMDNGNVKAPTRGDIFIENGKMYVFKEKNETKYDYVRPNGPGDSGNWVEIQYTK
;
A
#
# COMPACT_ATOMS: atom_id res chain seq x y z
N MET A 1 -55.96 -73.72 -9.56
CA MET A 1 -54.52 -73.68 -9.18
C MET A 1 -54.30 -72.62 -8.12
N LYS A 2 -53.91 -72.97 -6.89
CA LYS A 2 -53.63 -72.00 -5.80
C LYS A 2 -52.16 -71.57 -5.89
N ARG A 3 -51.91 -70.30 -6.19
CA ARG A 3 -50.57 -69.73 -6.31
C ARG A 3 -50.00 -69.48 -4.91
N LYS A 4 -48.96 -70.22 -4.50
CA LYS A 4 -48.23 -69.96 -3.24
C LYS A 4 -47.57 -68.58 -3.34
N ILE A 5 -48.03 -67.63 -2.53
CA ILE A 5 -47.35 -66.36 -2.32
C ILE A 5 -46.09 -66.69 -1.52
N LYS A 6 -44.90 -66.50 -2.10
CA LYS A 6 -43.64 -66.63 -1.36
C LYS A 6 -43.59 -65.52 -0.31
N SER A 7 -43.45 -65.89 0.96
CA SER A 7 -43.18 -64.93 2.03
C SER A 7 -41.86 -64.23 1.73
N ALA A 8 -41.91 -62.91 1.53
CA ALA A 8 -40.72 -62.10 1.39
C ALA A 8 -40.01 -62.05 2.74
N LYS A 9 -38.73 -62.45 2.79
CA LYS A 9 -37.91 -62.27 3.99
C LYS A 9 -37.81 -60.76 4.26
N GLY A 10 -38.30 -60.33 5.43
CA GLY A 10 -38.19 -58.94 5.89
C GLY A 10 -36.76 -58.58 6.27
N PHE A 11 -36.48 -57.28 6.33
CA PHE A 11 -35.19 -56.71 6.72
C PHE A 11 -34.92 -56.92 8.22
N THR A 12 -33.75 -57.40 8.62
CA THR A 12 -33.41 -57.53 10.04
C THR A 12 -32.90 -56.22 10.62
N LEU A 13 -33.15 -55.99 11.91
CA LEU A 13 -32.63 -54.81 12.62
C LEU A 13 -31.10 -54.75 12.62
N ALA A 14 -30.43 -55.91 12.67
CA ALA A 14 -28.98 -56.02 12.65
C ALA A 14 -28.38 -55.65 11.29
N GLU A 15 -29.03 -56.06 10.18
CA GLU A 15 -28.63 -55.66 8.83
C GLU A 15 -28.75 -54.13 8.64
N LEU A 16 -29.78 -53.51 9.21
CA LEU A 16 -29.90 -52.05 9.19
C LEU A 16 -28.78 -51.37 9.97
N LEU A 17 -28.47 -51.90 11.16
CA LEU A 17 -27.51 -51.30 12.08
C LEU A 17 -26.10 -51.24 11.46
N ILE A 18 -25.64 -52.34 10.85
CA ILE A 18 -24.31 -52.36 10.23
C ILE A 18 -24.21 -51.43 9.01
N VAL A 19 -25.28 -51.30 8.22
CA VAL A 19 -25.32 -50.39 7.07
C VAL A 19 -25.19 -48.94 7.53
N VAL A 20 -25.96 -48.54 8.55
CA VAL A 20 -25.88 -47.18 9.11
C VAL A 20 -24.50 -46.91 9.71
N ALA A 21 -23.90 -47.91 10.37
CA ALA A 21 -22.54 -47.78 10.92
C ALA A 21 -21.49 -47.51 9.82
N ILE A 22 -21.56 -48.21 8.69
CA ILE A 22 -20.64 -47.99 7.57
C ILE A 22 -20.87 -46.61 6.92
N ILE A 23 -22.13 -46.22 6.70
CA ILE A 23 -22.47 -44.89 6.15
C ILE A 23 -21.93 -43.79 7.06
N ALA A 24 -22.02 -43.94 8.38
CA ALA A 24 -21.51 -42.95 9.33
C ALA A 24 -19.99 -42.74 9.17
N VAL A 25 -19.21 -43.81 9.00
CA VAL A 25 -17.75 -43.71 8.78
C VAL A 25 -17.44 -43.05 7.44
N LEU A 26 -18.15 -43.43 6.37
CA LEU A 26 -17.95 -42.84 5.04
C LEU A 26 -18.26 -41.33 5.02
N VAL A 27 -19.36 -40.93 5.65
CA VAL A 27 -19.77 -39.52 5.73
C VAL A 27 -18.78 -38.70 6.57
N ALA A 28 -18.27 -39.26 7.67
CA ALA A 28 -17.31 -38.58 8.54
C ALA A 28 -16.02 -38.16 7.81
N ILE A 29 -15.53 -38.97 6.87
CA ILE A 29 -14.34 -38.66 6.07
C ILE A 29 -14.71 -37.92 4.78
N GLY A 30 -15.85 -38.26 4.17
CA GLY A 30 -16.27 -37.74 2.88
C GLY A 30 -16.61 -36.26 2.89
N ILE A 31 -17.36 -35.79 3.90
CA ILE A 31 -17.76 -34.38 4.00
C ILE A 31 -16.56 -33.42 4.01
N PRO A 32 -15.58 -33.52 4.93
CA PRO A 32 -14.49 -32.54 5.01
C PRO A 32 -13.63 -32.48 3.74
N ILE A 33 -13.37 -33.64 3.11
CA ILE A 33 -12.62 -33.71 1.85
C ILE A 33 -13.41 -33.04 0.73
N PHE A 34 -14.69 -33.39 0.59
CA PHE A 34 -15.54 -32.82 -0.46
C PHE A 34 -15.71 -31.31 -0.29
N THR A 35 -15.90 -30.83 0.94
CA THR A 35 -16.00 -29.38 1.22
C THR A 35 -14.71 -28.65 0.87
N SER A 36 -13.54 -29.21 1.19
CA SER A 36 -12.26 -28.61 0.80
C SER A 36 -12.14 -28.52 -0.72
N GLN A 37 -12.40 -29.62 -1.44
CA GLN A 37 -12.25 -29.66 -2.90
C GLN A 37 -13.24 -28.73 -3.62
N LEU A 38 -14.46 -28.58 -3.10
CA LEU A 38 -15.40 -27.58 -3.61
C LEU A 38 -14.86 -26.16 -3.43
N GLU A 39 -14.24 -25.87 -2.30
CA GLU A 39 -13.68 -24.55 -2.03
C GLU A 39 -12.50 -24.22 -2.93
N LYS A 40 -11.58 -25.19 -3.15
CA LYS A 40 -10.50 -25.04 -4.14
C LYS A 40 -11.04 -24.76 -5.55
N SER A 41 -12.15 -25.40 -5.91
CA SER A 41 -12.77 -25.22 -7.23
C SER A 41 -13.36 -23.81 -7.39
N ARG A 42 -13.94 -23.26 -6.32
CA ARG A 42 -14.46 -21.88 -6.29
C ARG A 42 -13.32 -20.86 -6.39
N GLU A 43 -12.26 -21.04 -5.61
CA GLU A 43 -11.06 -20.19 -5.67
C GLU A 43 -10.44 -20.19 -7.07
N ALA A 44 -10.35 -21.36 -7.72
CA ALA A 44 -9.84 -21.45 -9.09
C ALA A 44 -10.68 -20.66 -10.12
N VAL A 45 -12.01 -20.66 -9.95
CA VAL A 45 -12.93 -19.88 -10.79
C VAL A 45 -12.72 -18.38 -10.54
N ASP A 46 -12.69 -17.96 -9.27
CA ASP A 46 -12.47 -16.56 -8.89
C ASP A 46 -11.16 -16.02 -9.45
N LEU A 47 -10.10 -16.80 -9.35
CA LEU A 47 -8.80 -16.44 -9.87
C LEU A 47 -8.75 -16.39 -11.40
N SER A 48 -9.51 -17.26 -12.08
CA SER A 48 -9.67 -17.23 -13.54
C SER A 48 -10.44 -15.97 -13.98
N ASP A 49 -11.48 -15.61 -13.25
CA ASP A 49 -12.30 -14.43 -13.51
C ASP A 49 -11.46 -13.15 -13.34
N VAL A 50 -10.68 -13.05 -12.26
CA VAL A 50 -9.80 -11.89 -12.02
C VAL A 50 -8.66 -11.80 -13.03
N ARG A 51 -8.11 -12.92 -13.50
CA ARG A 51 -7.13 -12.92 -14.61
C ARG A 51 -7.71 -12.41 -15.92
N SER A 52 -8.95 -12.78 -16.20
CA SER A 52 -9.65 -12.32 -17.42
C SER A 52 -9.93 -10.82 -17.33
N ALA A 53 -10.43 -10.37 -16.18
CA ALA A 53 -10.63 -8.96 -15.88
C ALA A 53 -9.34 -8.13 -15.99
N TYR A 54 -8.22 -8.63 -15.46
CA TYR A 54 -6.89 -8.02 -15.64
C TYR A 54 -6.53 -7.84 -17.11
N ALA A 55 -6.70 -8.88 -17.93
CA ALA A 55 -6.36 -8.81 -19.34
C ALA A 55 -7.23 -7.79 -20.09
N GLU A 56 -8.52 -7.71 -19.76
CA GLU A 56 -9.45 -6.73 -20.32
C GLU A 56 -9.07 -5.29 -19.93
N VAL A 57 -8.73 -5.04 -18.66
CA VAL A 57 -8.25 -3.74 -18.18
C VAL A 57 -6.97 -3.32 -18.89
N MET A 58 -5.98 -4.23 -19.00
CA MET A 58 -4.72 -3.94 -19.69
C MET A 58 -4.93 -3.68 -21.18
N MET A 59 -5.77 -4.47 -21.84
CA MET A 59 -6.08 -4.28 -23.26
C MET A 59 -6.67 -2.89 -23.51
N ALA A 60 -7.71 -2.52 -22.74
CA ALA A 60 -8.34 -1.21 -22.85
C ALA A 60 -7.36 -0.07 -22.56
N ALA A 61 -6.49 -0.23 -21.56
CA ALA A 61 -5.46 0.75 -21.23
C ALA A 61 -4.42 0.95 -22.34
N ILE A 62 -3.91 -0.14 -22.91
CA ILE A 62 -2.91 -0.11 -24.00
C ILE A 62 -3.51 0.47 -25.29
N THR A 63 -4.76 0.15 -25.60
CA THR A 63 -5.43 0.68 -26.80
C THR A 63 -6.00 2.09 -26.60
N GLY A 64 -6.08 2.57 -25.35
CA GLY A 64 -6.75 3.81 -25.01
C GLY A 64 -8.27 3.76 -25.19
N ASP A 65 -8.88 2.58 -25.11
CA ASP A 65 -10.32 2.39 -25.35
C ASP A 65 -11.12 2.75 -24.09
N THR A 66 -11.75 3.92 -24.11
CA THR A 66 -12.56 4.44 -23.01
C THR A 66 -14.02 3.97 -23.06
N THR A 67 -14.39 3.14 -24.04
CA THR A 67 -15.76 2.67 -24.29
C THR A 67 -15.95 1.18 -24.06
N ALA A 68 -14.86 0.46 -23.72
CA ALA A 68 -14.90 -0.97 -23.50
C ALA A 68 -15.76 -1.35 -22.29
N TYR A 69 -16.61 -2.36 -22.49
CA TYR A 69 -17.42 -2.98 -21.43
C TYR A 69 -16.75 -4.24 -20.92
N TYR A 70 -16.99 -4.54 -19.65
CA TYR A 70 -16.51 -5.79 -19.05
C TYR A 70 -17.31 -6.97 -19.56
N THR A 71 -16.62 -8.01 -20.02
CA THR A 71 -17.24 -9.17 -20.66
C THR A 71 -18.17 -9.93 -19.71
N LYS A 72 -17.90 -9.89 -18.40
CA LYS A 72 -18.68 -10.62 -17.38
C LYS A 72 -19.86 -9.80 -16.82
N ASP A 73 -19.84 -8.48 -16.96
CA ASP A 73 -20.93 -7.58 -16.59
C ASP A 73 -21.02 -6.41 -17.56
N ALA A 74 -21.99 -6.47 -18.47
CA ALA A 74 -22.22 -5.44 -19.48
C ALA A 74 -22.66 -4.08 -18.90
N ASN A 75 -22.99 -4.02 -17.60
CA ASN A 75 -23.32 -2.76 -16.94
C ASN A 75 -22.07 -2.03 -16.41
N GLN A 76 -20.89 -2.66 -16.47
CA GLN A 76 -19.64 -2.09 -16.01
C GLN A 76 -18.77 -1.72 -17.22
N THR A 77 -18.34 -0.46 -17.28
CA THR A 77 -17.30 -0.01 -18.22
C THR A 77 -15.93 -0.18 -17.59
N ILE A 78 -14.94 -0.54 -18.41
CA ILE A 78 -13.56 -0.74 -17.96
C ILE A 78 -12.90 0.61 -17.66
N TYR A 79 -13.28 1.67 -18.37
CA TYR A 79 -12.80 3.01 -18.11
C TYR A 79 -13.77 3.77 -17.20
N ASP A 80 -13.23 4.30 -16.11
CA ASP A 80 -13.91 5.25 -15.23
C ASP A 80 -13.58 6.67 -15.68
N SER A 81 -14.56 7.34 -16.27
CA SER A 81 -14.43 8.68 -16.83
C SER A 81 -14.31 9.78 -15.76
N GLN A 82 -14.79 9.54 -14.54
CA GLN A 82 -14.70 10.52 -13.45
C GLN A 82 -13.27 10.59 -12.91
N ASN A 83 -12.63 9.43 -12.81
CA ASN A 83 -11.31 9.30 -12.19
C ASN A 83 -10.18 9.11 -13.22
N SER A 84 -10.53 9.06 -14.51
CA SER A 84 -9.61 8.86 -15.64
C SER A 84 -8.70 7.65 -15.45
N VAL A 85 -9.30 6.53 -15.05
CA VAL A 85 -8.59 5.29 -14.68
C VAL A 85 -9.25 4.07 -15.33
N TYR A 86 -8.46 3.06 -15.65
CA TYR A 86 -8.98 1.77 -16.09
C TYR A 86 -9.12 0.86 -14.88
N THR A 87 -10.35 0.50 -14.54
CA THR A 87 -10.67 -0.25 -13.33
C THR A 87 -11.88 -1.15 -13.54
N ILE A 88 -11.90 -2.30 -12.86
CA ILE A 88 -13.04 -3.21 -12.92
C ILE A 88 -13.23 -3.96 -11.61
N THR A 89 -14.49 -4.30 -11.32
CA THR A 89 -14.86 -5.01 -10.08
C THR A 89 -15.39 -6.39 -10.43
N VAL A 90 -14.62 -7.42 -10.09
CA VAL A 90 -15.07 -8.81 -10.17
C VAL A 90 -15.91 -9.11 -8.93
N THR A 91 -17.22 -9.22 -9.13
CA THR A 91 -18.18 -9.51 -8.07
C THR A 91 -19.35 -10.38 -8.58
N PRO A 92 -19.96 -11.21 -7.73
CA PRO A 92 -19.43 -11.69 -6.46
C PRO A 92 -18.39 -12.81 -6.68
N LEU A 93 -17.42 -12.91 -5.77
CA LEU A 93 -16.53 -14.06 -5.65
C LEU A 93 -17.33 -15.32 -5.26
N LYS A 94 -16.91 -16.48 -5.77
CA LYS A 94 -17.54 -17.78 -5.57
C LYS A 94 -17.08 -18.45 -4.28
N GLN A 95 -15.95 -18.04 -3.73
CA GLN A 95 -15.45 -18.47 -2.42
C GLN A 95 -16.54 -18.32 -1.35
N LYS A 96 -16.61 -19.29 -0.44
CA LYS A 96 -17.55 -19.38 0.69
C LYS A 96 -16.87 -19.49 2.05
N GLN A 97 -15.56 -19.71 2.10
CA GLN A 97 -14.78 -19.73 3.34
C GLN A 97 -13.81 -18.55 3.40
N SER A 98 -13.73 -17.88 4.56
CA SER A 98 -12.78 -16.79 4.78
C SER A 98 -11.37 -17.33 5.05
N GLY A 99 -10.34 -16.63 4.55
CA GLY A 99 -8.94 -17.02 4.72
C GLY A 99 -8.55 -18.32 4.00
N TRP A 100 -9.39 -18.83 3.09
CA TRP A 100 -9.09 -20.02 2.31
C TRP A 100 -8.27 -19.64 1.07
N GLN A 101 -7.02 -20.09 1.00
CA GLN A 101 -6.15 -19.96 -0.17
C GLN A 101 -5.35 -21.26 -0.34
N THR A 102 -5.38 -21.84 -1.53
CA THR A 102 -4.81 -23.18 -1.77
C THR A 102 -3.29 -23.23 -1.86
N ALA A 103 -2.66 -22.16 -2.33
CA ALA A 103 -1.21 -22.01 -2.35
C ALA A 103 -0.81 -20.54 -2.51
N GLU A 104 0.06 -20.06 -1.63
CA GLU A 104 0.74 -18.77 -1.80
C GLU A 104 2.18 -18.95 -2.31
N PRO A 105 2.71 -18.02 -3.14
CA PRO A 105 2.03 -16.82 -3.63
C PRO A 105 1.11 -17.10 -4.81
N ILE A 106 -0.05 -16.42 -4.83
CA ILE A 106 -0.89 -16.32 -6.03
C ILE A 106 -0.26 -15.28 -6.95
N THR A 107 -0.19 -15.54 -8.25
CA THR A 107 0.31 -14.55 -9.23
C THR A 107 -0.72 -14.30 -10.33
N ILE A 108 -0.98 -13.02 -10.61
CA ILE A 108 -1.88 -12.53 -11.64
C ILE A 108 -1.16 -11.42 -12.40
N GLY A 109 -0.96 -11.58 -13.71
CA GLY A 109 -0.33 -10.53 -14.52
C GLY A 109 1.08 -10.13 -14.06
N GLY A 110 1.82 -11.04 -13.43
CA GLY A 110 3.14 -10.76 -12.83
C GLY A 110 3.10 -10.19 -11.41
N VAL A 111 1.94 -9.80 -10.91
CA VAL A 111 1.75 -9.33 -9.51
C VAL A 111 1.52 -10.52 -8.58
N SER A 112 2.34 -10.60 -7.54
CA SER A 112 2.28 -11.65 -6.51
C SER A 112 1.43 -11.23 -5.33
N SER A 113 0.72 -12.18 -4.69
CA SER A 113 -0.01 -11.94 -3.43
C SER A 113 0.89 -11.55 -2.26
N LYS A 114 2.20 -11.77 -2.40
CA LYS A 114 3.23 -11.33 -1.45
C LYS A 114 3.85 -9.99 -1.80
N ALA A 115 3.49 -9.38 -2.94
CA ALA A 115 3.99 -8.06 -3.31
C ALA A 115 3.52 -6.97 -2.33
N GLY A 116 2.42 -7.22 -1.60
CA GLY A 116 1.85 -6.27 -0.65
C GLY A 116 1.33 -5.03 -1.35
N GLU A 117 0.98 -4.02 -0.55
CA GLU A 117 0.55 -2.73 -1.10
C GLU A 117 1.69 -2.04 -1.88
N PRO A 118 1.39 -1.35 -2.99
CA PRO A 118 0.06 -1.09 -3.55
C PRO A 118 -0.47 -2.18 -4.50
N TYR A 119 0.35 -3.18 -4.82
CA TYR A 119 0.05 -4.16 -5.87
C TYR A 119 -1.00 -5.19 -5.47
N TRP A 120 -1.02 -5.58 -4.20
CA TRP A 120 -1.94 -6.58 -3.67
C TRP A 120 -2.41 -6.20 -2.27
N LYS A 121 -3.71 -5.94 -2.13
CA LYS A 121 -4.34 -5.52 -0.88
C LYS A 121 -5.50 -6.44 -0.52
N GLY A 122 -5.55 -6.85 0.74
CA GLY A 122 -6.64 -7.66 1.29
C GLY A 122 -6.56 -9.14 0.90
N GLN A 123 -7.56 -9.89 1.35
CA GLN A 123 -7.72 -11.31 1.08
C GLN A 123 -9.13 -11.58 0.52
N PRO A 124 -9.28 -12.57 -0.38
CA PRO A 124 -10.60 -12.98 -0.83
C PRO A 124 -11.39 -13.58 0.32
N GLY A 125 -12.69 -13.27 0.36
CA GLY A 125 -13.59 -13.81 1.36
C GLY A 125 -14.96 -14.17 0.78
N PRO A 126 -15.83 -14.78 1.61
CA PRO A 126 -17.14 -15.26 1.19
C PRO A 126 -17.96 -14.18 0.51
N ASP A 127 -18.46 -14.48 -0.70
CA ASP A 127 -19.29 -13.56 -1.51
C ASP A 127 -18.67 -12.16 -1.69
N GLY A 128 -17.33 -12.11 -1.67
CA GLY A 128 -16.54 -10.90 -1.75
C GLY A 128 -16.46 -10.31 -3.15
N TYR A 129 -15.50 -9.40 -3.33
CA TYR A 129 -15.16 -8.83 -4.63
C TYR A 129 -13.66 -8.60 -4.76
N CYS A 130 -13.20 -8.49 -6.01
CA CYS A 130 -11.86 -8.05 -6.34
C CYS A 130 -11.93 -6.84 -7.27
N ILE A 131 -11.22 -5.77 -6.96
CA ILE A 131 -11.06 -4.61 -7.85
C ILE A 131 -9.68 -4.71 -8.50
N VAL A 132 -9.66 -4.68 -9.84
CA VAL A 132 -8.43 -4.63 -10.64
C VAL A 132 -8.32 -3.24 -11.23
N THR A 133 -7.20 -2.56 -10.98
CA THR A 133 -7.01 -1.17 -11.42
C THR A 133 -5.63 -1.00 -12.06
N TYR A 134 -5.59 -0.38 -13.23
CA TYR A 134 -4.36 0.07 -13.88
C TYR A 134 -4.06 1.52 -13.48
N HIS A 135 -2.82 1.76 -13.05
CA HIS A 135 -2.33 3.08 -12.66
C HIS A 135 -1.41 3.63 -13.76
N PRO A 136 -1.91 4.48 -14.68
CA PRO A 136 -1.15 4.90 -15.85
C PRO A 136 0.04 5.83 -15.52
N LYS A 137 0.05 6.42 -14.32
CA LYS A 137 1.09 7.38 -13.90
C LYS A 137 2.41 6.69 -13.53
N ASP A 138 2.29 5.53 -12.89
CA ASP A 138 3.41 4.76 -12.33
C ASP A 138 3.56 3.40 -13.04
N ASP A 139 2.73 3.15 -14.05
CA ASP A 139 2.72 1.97 -14.92
C ASP A 139 2.66 0.62 -14.18
N TYR A 140 1.68 0.48 -13.28
CA TYR A 140 1.45 -0.77 -12.57
C TYR A 140 -0.03 -1.12 -12.43
N VAL A 141 -0.28 -2.33 -11.93
CA VAL A 141 -1.61 -2.87 -11.69
C VAL A 141 -1.77 -3.24 -10.23
N SER A 142 -2.91 -2.88 -9.64
CA SER A 142 -3.26 -3.23 -8.28
C SER A 142 -4.47 -4.15 -8.22
N PHE A 143 -4.44 -5.09 -7.27
CA PHE A 143 -5.55 -5.96 -6.91
C PHE A 143 -6.00 -5.66 -5.48
N TYR A 144 -7.26 -5.27 -5.33
CA TYR A 144 -7.89 -5.09 -4.02
C TYR A 144 -8.92 -6.19 -3.80
N TRP A 145 -8.78 -6.95 -2.73
CA TRP A 145 -9.66 -8.05 -2.36
C TRP A 145 -10.44 -7.72 -1.09
N SER A 146 -11.73 -8.05 -1.06
CA SER A 146 -12.59 -7.92 0.12
C SER A 146 -13.63 -9.05 0.17
N GLY A 147 -14.03 -9.50 1.37
CA GLY A 147 -15.05 -10.53 1.58
C GLY A 147 -15.09 -11.05 3.03
N GLY A 148 -16.18 -11.74 3.41
CA GLY A 148 -16.61 -12.00 4.81
C GLY A 148 -15.58 -12.36 5.91
N ASN A 149 -15.89 -11.86 7.12
CA ASN A 149 -15.18 -11.89 8.41
C ASN A 149 -14.07 -10.85 8.68
N ASP A 150 -14.13 -9.67 8.06
CA ASP A 150 -13.60 -8.46 8.70
C ASP A 150 -14.57 -8.05 9.83
N SER A 151 -14.39 -8.61 11.03
CA SER A 151 -15.07 -8.19 12.26
C SER A 151 -14.69 -6.76 12.73
N SER A 152 -14.06 -5.98 11.86
CA SER A 152 -13.75 -4.57 12.04
C SER A 152 -14.72 -3.61 11.32
N ASN A 153 -15.67 -4.06 10.47
CA ASN A 153 -16.67 -3.12 9.93
C ASN A 153 -17.97 -3.77 9.37
N PRO A 154 -19.09 -3.81 10.12
CA PRO A 154 -20.33 -4.48 9.70
C PRO A 154 -21.24 -3.61 8.80
N GLY A 155 -20.70 -2.65 8.05
CA GLY A 155 -21.51 -1.62 7.40
C GLY A 155 -21.04 -1.14 6.03
N VAL A 156 -20.37 -1.97 5.23
CA VAL A 156 -19.95 -1.57 3.87
C VAL A 156 -21.02 -2.00 2.86
N THR A 157 -22.06 -1.17 2.73
CA THR A 157 -22.73 -0.99 1.44
C THR A 157 -21.68 -0.60 0.38
N PRO A 158 -21.86 -0.89 -0.92
CA PRO A 158 -20.89 -0.53 -1.95
C PRO A 158 -20.61 0.96 -1.89
N ILE A 159 -19.48 1.33 -1.30
CA ILE A 159 -18.89 2.64 -1.50
C ILE A 159 -17.95 2.37 -2.66
N GLU A 160 -18.27 2.90 -3.84
CA GLU A 160 -17.23 3.12 -4.86
C GLU A 160 -16.02 3.68 -4.10
N PRO A 161 -14.83 3.05 -4.17
CA PRO A 161 -13.68 3.63 -3.51
C PRO A 161 -13.56 5.04 -4.08
N ASN A 162 -13.88 6.03 -3.26
CA ASN A 162 -13.54 7.38 -3.62
C ASN A 162 -12.01 7.33 -3.78
N PRO A 163 -11.41 7.88 -4.85
CA PRO A 163 -9.98 7.71 -5.10
C PRO A 163 -9.08 8.41 -4.08
N TRP A 164 -9.64 8.93 -2.99
CA TRP A 164 -9.03 9.89 -2.07
C TRP A 164 -9.29 9.63 -0.58
N ASP A 165 -9.94 8.53 -0.17
CA ASP A 165 -10.12 8.24 1.25
C ASP A 165 -8.81 7.72 1.84
N SER A 166 -8.15 8.67 2.49
CA SER A 166 -6.87 8.54 3.15
C SER A 166 -7.03 7.69 4.41
N VAL A 167 -6.78 6.39 4.32
CA VAL A 167 -6.48 5.56 5.50
C VAL A 167 -5.14 4.86 5.30
N LEU A 168 -4.12 5.54 5.85
CA LEU A 168 -2.79 5.08 6.27
C LEU A 168 -2.14 3.96 5.45
N THR A 169 -1.63 4.33 4.28
CA THR A 169 -0.45 3.72 3.67
C THR A 169 0.78 4.00 4.56
N PRO A 170 1.56 3.00 5.00
CA PRO A 170 2.99 3.20 5.17
C PRO A 170 3.59 3.36 3.77
N THR A 171 3.91 4.59 3.44
CA THR A 171 4.39 5.01 2.12
C THR A 171 5.68 4.22 1.74
N PRO A 172 5.78 3.64 0.52
CA PRO A 172 7.01 3.02 0.04
C PRO A 172 8.07 4.09 -0.26
N THR A 173 9.30 3.85 0.21
CA THR A 173 10.49 4.69 0.00
C THR A 173 10.63 5.12 -1.48
N PRO A 174 10.48 6.41 -1.80
CA PRO A 174 10.55 6.91 -3.17
C PRO A 174 11.98 6.82 -3.67
N ILE A 175 12.11 6.36 -4.91
CA ILE A 175 13.36 6.37 -5.66
C ILE A 175 13.56 7.79 -6.22
N PRO A 176 14.74 8.40 -6.03
CA PRO A 176 15.12 9.67 -6.62
C PRO A 176 14.81 9.83 -8.11
N SER A 177 14.10 10.89 -8.49
CA SER A 177 13.94 11.28 -9.92
C SER A 177 14.61 12.63 -10.19
N ASP A 178 15.55 12.65 -11.13
CA ASP A 178 16.40 13.82 -11.44
C ASP A 178 15.65 14.93 -12.22
N SER A 179 14.38 14.71 -12.57
CA SER A 179 13.59 15.56 -13.46
C SER A 179 12.35 16.20 -12.82
N GLY A 180 12.22 16.15 -11.49
CA GLY A 180 11.08 16.75 -10.77
C GLY A 180 11.10 18.28 -10.80
N ASN A 181 10.10 18.90 -11.44
CA ASN A 181 9.88 20.35 -11.40
C ASN A 181 9.39 20.73 -9.99
N ILE A 182 10.15 21.55 -9.26
CA ILE A 182 9.93 21.82 -7.83
C ILE A 182 8.95 22.98 -7.69
N ASN A 183 7.70 22.69 -7.36
CA ASN A 183 6.63 23.69 -7.23
C ASN A 183 6.45 24.22 -5.80
N GLY A 184 7.45 24.07 -4.93
CA GLY A 184 7.36 24.53 -3.54
C GLY A 184 6.26 23.83 -2.74
N ASP A 185 6.11 22.51 -2.94
CA ASP A 185 5.21 21.67 -2.16
C ASP A 185 5.95 20.41 -1.67
N LEU A 186 5.58 19.93 -0.48
CA LEU A 186 6.16 18.77 0.22
C LEU A 186 6.20 17.52 -0.68
N SER A 187 5.14 17.30 -1.46
CA SER A 187 5.03 16.16 -2.38
C SER A 187 6.11 16.18 -3.47
N SER A 188 6.43 17.38 -3.98
CA SER A 188 7.49 17.55 -4.99
C SER A 188 8.90 17.30 -4.42
N VAL A 189 9.11 17.58 -3.13
CA VAL A 189 10.39 17.34 -2.44
C VAL A 189 10.60 15.86 -2.23
N VAL A 190 9.60 15.19 -1.66
CA VAL A 190 9.63 13.75 -1.37
C VAL A 190 9.79 12.93 -2.65
N ASN A 191 9.05 13.29 -3.72
CA ASN A 191 9.14 12.59 -5.00
C ASN A 191 10.48 12.81 -5.72
N LYS A 192 11.12 13.96 -5.50
CA LYS A 192 12.44 14.24 -6.07
C LYS A 192 13.54 13.53 -5.31
N TYR A 193 13.59 13.71 -3.99
CA TYR A 193 14.74 13.31 -3.18
C TYR A 193 14.61 11.91 -2.56
N GLY A 194 13.44 11.29 -2.58
CA GLY A 194 13.23 10.01 -1.89
C GLY A 194 13.13 10.20 -0.36
N TYR A 195 12.75 9.14 0.37
CA TYR A 195 12.84 9.11 1.83
C TYR A 195 12.90 7.67 2.36
N SER A 196 13.53 7.46 3.51
CA SER A 196 13.53 6.17 4.21
C SER A 196 12.51 6.16 5.34
N ASN A 197 11.87 5.03 5.60
CA ASN A 197 11.00 4.89 6.76
C ASN A 197 11.85 4.75 8.04
N TRP A 198 11.56 5.59 9.03
CA TRP A 198 12.13 5.47 10.35
C TRP A 198 11.46 4.29 11.08
N PRO A 199 12.21 3.41 11.76
CA PRO A 199 11.63 2.25 12.43
C PRO A 199 10.52 2.62 13.43
N GLU A 200 9.45 1.82 13.51
CA GLU A 200 8.38 2.07 14.49
C GLU A 200 8.73 1.54 15.89
N GLY A 201 9.76 0.71 15.97
CA GLY A 201 10.19 0.09 17.21
C GLY A 201 11.66 -0.34 17.14
N PRO A 202 12.16 -0.87 18.25
CA PRO A 202 13.55 -1.29 18.34
C PRO A 202 13.83 -2.45 17.37
N THR A 203 14.75 -2.21 16.44
CA THR A 203 15.32 -3.25 15.59
C THR A 203 16.64 -3.73 16.22
N ASN A 204 17.01 -4.98 15.98
CA ASN A 204 18.25 -5.57 16.52
C ASN A 204 19.53 -5.05 15.82
N GLU A 205 19.43 -3.97 15.06
CA GLU A 205 20.48 -3.47 14.17
C GLU A 205 20.89 -2.05 14.55
N ASP A 206 22.19 -1.77 14.45
CA ASP A 206 22.76 -0.43 14.58
C ASP A 206 22.31 0.42 13.39
N TYR A 207 21.17 1.08 13.54
CA TYR A 207 20.63 1.94 12.50
C TYR A 207 21.25 3.34 12.60
N SER A 208 21.93 3.73 11.52
CA SER A 208 22.55 5.03 11.32
C SER A 208 21.83 5.82 10.24
N TRP A 209 21.82 7.14 10.36
CA TRP A 209 21.29 8.04 9.33
C TRP A 209 22.39 8.88 8.68
N GLU A 210 22.12 9.32 7.45
CA GLU A 210 23.02 10.15 6.64
C GLU A 210 22.52 11.60 6.64
N LEU A 211 23.40 12.59 6.46
CA LEU A 211 23.06 14.02 6.49
C LEU A 211 22.30 14.43 5.23
N GLY A 212 21.23 15.23 5.39
CA GLY A 212 20.43 15.73 4.29
C GLY A 212 19.42 14.72 3.74
N HIS A 213 19.35 13.50 4.29
CA HIS A 213 18.38 12.49 3.88
C HIS A 213 17.02 12.74 4.51
N ILE A 214 15.96 12.38 3.77
CA ILE A 214 14.59 12.48 4.25
C ILE A 214 14.19 11.18 4.94
N TYR A 215 13.57 11.28 6.11
CA TYR A 215 13.02 10.17 6.88
C TYR A 215 11.54 10.39 7.18
N CYS A 216 10.73 9.35 7.01
CA CYS A 216 9.31 9.36 7.39
C CYS A 216 9.14 8.66 8.74
N TYR A 217 8.53 9.34 9.72
CA TYR A 217 8.15 8.75 10.99
C TYR A 217 6.70 9.11 11.31
N ARG A 218 5.84 8.09 11.45
CA ARG A 218 4.40 8.24 11.74
C ARG A 218 3.68 9.21 10.78
N GLY A 219 4.07 9.19 9.50
CA GLY A 219 3.47 10.03 8.44
C GLY A 219 4.00 11.46 8.39
N VAL A 220 5.01 11.82 9.20
CA VAL A 220 5.66 13.13 9.16
C VAL A 220 7.07 12.97 8.58
N TYR A 221 7.43 13.85 7.64
CA TYR A 221 8.75 13.84 7.01
C TYR A 221 9.73 14.76 7.74
N TYR A 222 10.93 14.24 7.96
CA TYR A 222 12.03 14.90 8.63
C TYR A 222 13.26 14.89 7.74
N VAL A 223 14.03 15.97 7.71
CA VAL A 223 15.37 15.99 7.10
C VAL A 223 16.39 15.90 8.22
N SER A 224 17.39 15.04 8.05
CA SER A 224 18.53 14.96 8.95
C SER A 224 19.46 16.17 8.75
N LEU A 225 19.82 16.81 9.85
CA LEU A 225 20.67 18.00 9.90
C LEU A 225 22.08 17.72 10.41
N GLU A 226 22.32 16.51 10.92
CA GLU A 226 23.62 16.07 11.45
C GLU A 226 23.83 14.56 11.26
N THR A 227 25.06 14.14 10.96
CA THR A 227 25.48 12.74 10.88
C THR A 227 25.87 12.18 12.25
N LYS A 228 24.96 12.09 13.23
CA LYS A 228 25.28 11.49 14.53
C LYS A 228 24.09 10.86 15.25
N GLY A 229 24.12 9.55 15.41
CA GLY A 229 23.44 8.88 16.53
C GLY A 229 23.21 7.39 16.32
N LYS A 230 22.70 6.74 17.36
CA LYS A 230 22.25 5.36 17.39
C LYS A 230 20.77 5.35 17.74
N LEU A 231 20.00 4.37 17.28
CA LEU A 231 18.58 4.19 17.68
C LEU A 231 18.40 3.97 19.19
N PHE A 232 19.47 3.63 19.90
CA PHE A 232 19.46 3.46 21.34
C PHE A 232 20.48 4.36 22.02
N ASN A 233 20.05 5.01 23.09
CA ASN A 233 20.91 5.63 24.09
C ASN A 233 20.65 5.00 25.47
N GLU A 234 21.30 5.53 26.51
CA GLU A 234 21.17 5.05 27.91
C GLU A 234 19.72 5.06 28.45
N TRP A 235 18.79 5.73 27.77
CA TRP A 235 17.40 5.94 28.17
C TRP A 235 16.38 5.21 27.26
N GLY A 236 16.86 4.46 26.27
CA GLY A 236 16.02 3.63 25.39
C GLY A 236 15.98 4.09 23.94
N TYR A 237 14.88 3.76 23.28
CA TYR A 237 14.65 4.01 21.85
C TYR A 237 14.52 5.51 21.54
N VAL A 238 15.28 6.00 20.57
CA VAL A 238 15.21 7.40 20.11
C VAL A 238 14.59 7.50 18.72
N ASN A 239 13.80 8.55 18.53
CA ASN A 239 13.11 8.84 17.27
C ASN A 239 13.13 10.36 16.99
N PRO A 240 12.78 10.80 15.76
CA PRO A 240 12.88 12.20 15.34
C PRO A 240 12.04 13.20 16.17
N THR A 241 11.07 12.72 16.95
CA THR A 241 10.23 13.55 17.83
C THR A 241 10.76 13.69 19.26
N THR A 242 11.82 12.95 19.60
CA THR A 242 12.40 12.96 20.95
C THR A 242 13.14 14.27 21.20
N ASN A 243 13.02 14.86 22.40
CA ASN A 243 13.62 16.16 22.73
C ASN A 243 15.12 16.27 22.41
N TYR A 244 15.87 15.18 22.60
CA TYR A 244 17.30 15.11 22.29
C TYR A 244 17.62 15.10 20.78
N MET A 245 16.66 14.74 19.93
CA MET A 245 16.82 14.64 18.48
C MET A 245 16.37 15.91 17.74
N GLN A 246 15.79 16.88 18.45
CA GLN A 246 15.33 18.13 17.88
C GLN A 246 16.45 18.95 17.23
N ALA A 247 17.71 18.73 17.61
CA ALA A 247 18.88 19.36 16.99
C ALA A 247 19.35 18.63 15.72
N SER A 248 19.14 17.31 15.64
CA SER A 248 19.61 16.46 14.55
C SER A 248 18.59 16.27 13.42
N PHE A 249 17.31 16.59 13.66
CA PHE A 249 16.25 16.53 12.66
C PHE A 249 15.48 17.84 12.59
N ALA A 250 14.97 18.16 11.40
CA ALA A 250 13.97 19.20 11.20
C ALA A 250 12.77 18.62 10.43
N VAL A 251 11.56 19.01 10.83
CA VAL A 251 10.34 18.69 10.08
C VAL A 251 10.39 19.41 8.74
N ILE A 252 10.05 18.73 7.64
CA ILE A 252 9.90 19.39 6.34
C ILE A 252 8.75 20.39 6.44
N PRO A 253 9.01 21.70 6.21
CA PRO A 253 8.03 22.74 6.44
C PRO A 253 7.14 22.96 5.22
N LYS A 254 6.14 23.81 5.42
CA LYS A 254 5.22 24.31 4.39
C LYS A 254 5.68 25.62 3.75
N ARG A 255 6.89 26.10 4.05
CA ARG A 255 7.41 27.41 3.62
C ARG A 255 8.66 27.22 2.76
N PHE A 256 8.57 27.75 1.55
CA PHE A 256 9.59 27.62 0.51
C PHE A 256 10.06 29.02 0.09
N PHE A 257 11.37 29.18 0.02
CA PHE A 257 12.06 30.37 -0.41
C PHE A 257 12.78 30.08 -1.73
N THR A 258 12.86 31.09 -2.57
CA THR A 258 13.56 31.06 -3.85
C THR A 258 14.53 32.22 -3.94
N ALA A 259 15.31 32.29 -5.02
CA ALA A 259 16.16 33.44 -5.31
C ALA A 259 15.41 34.79 -5.29
N LYS A 260 14.09 34.81 -5.50
CA LYS A 260 13.26 36.04 -5.44
C LYS A 260 13.01 36.53 -4.01
N ASP A 261 13.20 35.66 -3.02
CA ASP A 261 12.97 35.96 -1.60
C ASP A 261 14.27 36.38 -0.88
N VAL A 262 15.35 36.52 -1.66
CA VAL A 262 16.66 37.03 -1.23
C VAL A 262 16.65 38.55 -1.32
N MET A 263 17.03 39.21 -0.24
CA MET A 263 17.17 40.66 -0.14
C MET A 263 18.40 41.13 -0.94
N ASP A 264 18.46 42.42 -1.29
CA ASP A 264 19.55 43.01 -2.11
C ASP A 264 20.96 42.79 -1.53
N ASN A 265 21.07 42.54 -0.23
CA ASN A 265 22.33 42.21 0.46
C ASN A 265 22.71 40.72 0.40
N GLY A 266 21.97 39.88 -0.32
CA GLY A 266 22.24 38.44 -0.47
C GLY A 266 21.66 37.56 0.65
N ASN A 267 20.89 38.14 1.58
CA ASN A 267 20.30 37.41 2.70
C ASN A 267 18.85 37.00 2.42
N VAL A 268 18.47 35.79 2.83
CA VAL A 268 17.10 35.28 2.85
C VAL A 268 16.29 35.97 3.94
N LYS A 269 15.05 36.38 3.63
CA LYS A 269 14.18 37.10 4.57
C LYS A 269 13.65 36.19 5.70
N ALA A 270 14.29 36.28 6.87
CA ALA A 270 13.85 35.68 8.14
C ALA A 270 13.49 34.17 8.06
N PRO A 271 14.41 33.30 7.59
CA PRO A 271 14.21 31.86 7.63
C PRO A 271 14.13 31.36 9.08
N THR A 272 13.28 30.36 9.26
CA THR A 272 13.08 29.60 10.50
C THR A 272 13.57 28.17 10.30
N ARG A 273 13.95 27.48 11.39
CA ARG A 273 14.46 26.11 11.31
C ARG A 273 13.48 25.22 10.55
N GLY A 274 14.00 24.46 9.59
CA GLY A 274 13.22 23.64 8.67
C GLY A 274 12.95 24.32 7.34
N ASP A 275 12.90 25.66 7.25
CA ASP A 275 12.59 26.39 6.01
C ASP A 275 13.47 25.95 4.84
N ILE A 276 12.84 25.84 3.67
CA ILE A 276 13.49 25.31 2.48
C ILE A 276 13.85 26.44 1.53
N PHE A 277 15.09 26.43 1.05
CA PHE A 277 15.56 27.30 -0.01
C PHE A 277 15.82 26.50 -1.29
N ILE A 278 15.29 26.99 -2.42
CA ILE A 278 15.42 26.35 -3.73
C ILE A 278 16.27 27.25 -4.62
N GLU A 279 17.37 26.70 -5.13
CA GLU A 279 18.25 27.40 -6.07
C GLU A 279 18.93 26.40 -7.00
N ASN A 280 18.95 26.70 -8.31
CA ASN A 280 19.61 25.89 -9.34
C ASN A 280 19.22 24.40 -9.32
N GLY A 281 17.95 24.11 -9.02
CA GLY A 281 17.42 22.74 -8.96
C GLY A 281 17.80 21.96 -7.70
N LYS A 282 18.61 22.54 -6.81
CA LYS A 282 18.97 21.99 -5.50
C LYS A 282 18.09 22.57 -4.41
N MET A 283 17.97 21.82 -3.32
CA MET A 283 17.17 22.21 -2.16
C MET A 283 18.03 22.18 -0.91
N TYR A 284 17.85 23.20 -0.07
CA TYR A 284 18.58 23.35 1.18
C TYR A 284 17.60 23.57 2.32
N VAL A 285 17.82 22.89 3.44
CA VAL A 285 17.03 23.05 4.67
C VAL A 285 17.80 23.90 5.69
N PHE A 286 17.12 24.84 6.33
CA PHE A 286 17.73 25.70 7.34
C PHE A 286 17.86 24.99 8.69
N LYS A 287 19.08 24.87 9.22
CA LYS A 287 19.44 24.10 10.42
C LYS A 287 19.25 24.86 11.73
N GLU A 288 19.70 26.12 11.82
CA GLU A 288 19.82 26.80 13.11
C GLU A 288 19.40 28.27 13.07
N LYS A 289 18.66 28.67 14.11
CA LYS A 289 18.38 30.07 14.43
C LYS A 289 19.47 30.56 15.39
N ASN A 290 20.65 30.93 14.89
CA ASN A 290 21.60 31.62 15.75
C ASN A 290 21.06 33.02 16.08
N GLU A 291 21.09 33.39 17.36
CA GLU A 291 20.51 34.65 17.86
C GLU A 291 21.22 35.91 17.33
N THR A 292 22.34 35.74 16.62
CA THR A 292 23.00 36.80 15.85
C THR A 292 22.25 37.07 14.55
N LYS A 293 21.33 38.02 14.65
CA LYS A 293 20.36 38.59 13.71
C LYS A 293 20.83 38.91 12.25
N TYR A 294 22.06 38.60 11.83
CA TYR A 294 22.66 39.21 10.63
C TYR A 294 23.11 38.26 9.52
N ASP A 295 23.22 36.95 9.73
CA ASP A 295 23.74 36.04 8.70
C ASP A 295 22.67 35.06 8.21
N TYR A 296 21.52 35.58 7.77
CA TYR A 296 20.56 34.82 6.96
C TYR A 296 21.04 34.67 5.53
N VAL A 297 22.33 34.41 5.35
CA VAL A 297 22.98 34.34 4.04
C VAL A 297 22.34 33.21 3.25
N ARG A 298 22.09 33.43 1.95
CA ARG A 298 21.69 32.35 1.04
C ARG A 298 22.67 31.16 1.12
N PRO A 299 22.23 29.93 0.88
CA PRO A 299 23.11 28.76 0.88
C PRO A 299 24.36 28.98 0.00
N ASN A 300 25.53 28.60 0.52
CA ASN A 300 26.83 28.77 -0.16
C ASN A 300 27.18 30.23 -0.52
N GLY A 301 26.49 31.22 0.06
CA GLY A 301 26.82 32.64 -0.09
C GLY A 301 28.02 33.07 0.77
N PRO A 302 28.62 34.23 0.47
CA PRO A 302 29.70 34.79 1.31
C PRO A 302 29.19 35.02 2.75
N GLY A 303 29.76 34.33 3.72
CA GLY A 303 29.33 34.39 5.13
C GLY A 303 28.39 33.27 5.59
N ASP A 304 28.05 32.31 4.72
CA ASP A 304 27.32 31.10 5.15
C ASP A 304 28.18 30.28 6.11
N SER A 305 27.72 30.19 7.36
CA SER A 305 28.40 29.47 8.45
C SER A 305 28.03 27.98 8.49
N GLY A 306 27.44 27.43 7.42
CA GLY A 306 26.90 26.08 7.40
C GLY A 306 25.51 25.98 8.02
N ASN A 307 24.72 27.06 7.94
CA ASN A 307 23.37 27.12 8.47
C ASN A 307 22.35 26.41 7.56
N TRP A 308 22.77 26.04 6.35
CA TRP A 308 21.98 25.34 5.36
C TRP A 308 22.54 23.94 5.13
N VAL A 309 21.67 22.95 5.08
CA VAL A 309 22.02 21.56 4.74
C VAL A 309 21.38 21.23 3.40
N GLU A 310 22.18 20.80 2.42
CA GLU A 310 21.67 20.34 1.14
C GLU A 310 20.88 19.04 1.32
N ILE A 311 19.65 19.00 0.82
CA ILE A 311 18.84 17.78 0.79
C ILE A 311 19.47 16.83 -0.24
N GLN A 312 19.75 15.61 0.22
CA GLN A 312 20.39 14.57 -0.57
C GLN A 312 19.36 13.54 -1.01
N TYR A 313 19.75 12.79 -2.04
CA TYR A 313 18.98 11.66 -2.52
C TYR A 313 19.03 10.50 -1.52
N THR A 314 17.87 10.13 -1.00
CA THR A 314 17.70 8.93 -0.19
C THR A 314 17.46 7.73 -1.12
N LYS A 315 18.25 6.67 -0.97
CA LYS A 315 18.09 5.41 -1.69
C LYS A 315 16.99 4.54 -1.12
#